data_AF-A0A7C1YDJ3-F1
#
_entry.id   AF-A0A7C1YDJ3-F1
#
_cell.length_a   1.000
_cell.length_b   1.000
_cell.length_c   1.000
_cell.angle_alpha   90.00
_cell.angle_beta   90.00
_cell.angle_gamma   90.00
#
_symmetry.space_group_name_H-M   'P 1'
#
loop_
_entity.id
_entity.type
_entity.pdbx_description
1 polymer ?
#
loop_
_entity_poly.entity_id
_entity_poly.type
_entity_poly.pdbx_seq_one_letter_code
_entity_poly.pdbx_strand_id
1 'polypeptide(L)' 'TIIAGRHDWAGAWAMDDALRPLYAVSPGGEKQREAAYRFGVNLVMYALTGNYKADQIHLPAILERLGQ' A
#
# COMPACT_ATOMS: atom_id res chain seq x y z
N THR A 1 -9.46 -13.81 -2.32
CA THR A 1 -8.84 -13.33 -1.06
C THR A 1 -9.78 -12.35 -0.40
N ILE A 2 -10.00 -12.46 0.91
CA ILE A 2 -10.78 -11.48 1.70
C ILE A 2 -9.79 -10.73 2.59
N ILE A 3 -9.85 -9.40 2.59
CA ILE A 3 -8.99 -8.53 3.42
C ILE A 3 -9.90 -7.65 4.27
N ALA A 4 -9.68 -7.69 5.58
CA ALA A 4 -10.42 -6.92 6.57
C ALA A 4 -9.44 -6.29 7.56
N GLY A 5 -9.73 -5.06 8.00
CA GLY A 5 -8.93 -4.37 9.00
C GLY A 5 -9.70 -3.24 9.68
N ARG A 6 -9.18 -2.79 10.82
CA ARG A 6 -9.87 -1.89 11.75
C ARG A 6 -9.47 -0.42 11.62
N HIS A 7 -8.60 -0.10 10.66
CA HIS A 7 -7.92 1.20 10.55
C HIS A 7 -8.55 2.16 9.53
N ASP A 8 -9.76 1.85 9.05
CA ASP A 8 -10.54 2.67 8.10
C ASP A 8 -9.70 3.28 6.97
N TRP A 9 -9.08 2.42 6.16
CA TRP A 9 -8.30 2.88 5.02
C TRP A 9 -9.15 3.63 3.99
N ALA A 10 -10.43 3.26 3.86
CA ALA A 10 -11.36 3.94 2.96
C ALA A 10 -11.57 5.40 3.36
N GLY A 11 -11.76 5.69 4.65
CA GLY A 11 -11.82 7.06 5.16
C GLY A 11 -10.53 7.85 4.90
N ALA A 12 -9.36 7.21 5.03
CA ALA A 12 -8.09 7.85 4.73
C ALA A 12 -7.90 8.18 3.23
N TRP A 13 -8.54 7.42 2.33
CA TRP A 13 -8.50 7.62 0.88
C TRP A 13 -9.58 8.55 0.33
N ALA A 14 -10.59 8.88 1.13
CA ALA A 14 -11.74 9.66 0.69
C ALA A 14 -11.34 11.11 0.39
N MET A 15 -11.73 11.60 -0.79
CA MET A 15 -11.42 12.94 -1.29
C MET A 15 -12.66 13.63 -1.85
N ASP A 16 -12.66 14.97 -1.80
CA ASP A 16 -13.65 15.80 -2.51
C ASP A 16 -13.27 15.99 -3.99
N ASP A 17 -14.12 16.68 -4.75
CA ASP A 17 -13.89 16.96 -6.18
C ASP A 17 -12.67 17.85 -6.44
N ALA A 18 -12.17 18.54 -5.41
CA ALA A 18 -10.95 19.35 -5.46
C ALA A 18 -9.70 18.55 -5.01
N LEU A 19 -9.81 17.23 -4.87
CA LEU A 19 -8.75 16.32 -4.42
C LEU A 19 -8.24 16.61 -3.01
N ARG A 20 -9.08 17.20 -2.15
CA ARG A 20 -8.75 17.43 -0.75
C ARG A 20 -9.28 16.28 0.10
N PRO A 21 -8.53 15.81 1.11
CA PRO A 21 -9.01 14.74 1.97
C PRO A 21 -10.27 15.13 2.73
N LEU A 22 -11.27 14.23 2.72
CA LEU A 22 -12.54 14.45 3.43
C LEU A 22 -12.42 14.26 4.94
N TYR A 23 -11.49 13.39 5.38
CA TYR A 23 -11.31 13.04 6.79
C TYR A 23 -9.87 13.26 7.25
N ALA A 24 -9.75 13.71 8.51
CA ALA A 24 -8.46 13.76 9.20
C ALA A 24 -8.01 12.35 9.58
N VAL A 25 -6.71 12.08 9.45
CA VAL A 25 -6.11 10.82 9.90
C VAL A 25 -5.48 11.03 11.27
N SER A 26 -5.92 10.26 12.26
CA SER A 26 -5.47 10.34 13.65
C SER A 26 -4.95 8.98 14.13
N PRO A 27 -3.89 8.94 14.96
CA PRO A 27 -3.13 10.07 15.52
C PRO A 27 -1.97 10.57 14.63
N GLY A 28 -1.63 9.86 13.55
CA GLY A 28 -0.40 10.07 12.79
C GLY A 28 -0.47 11.06 11.63
N GLY A 29 -1.60 11.72 11.41
CA GLY A 29 -1.75 12.77 10.39
C GLY A 29 -1.40 12.31 8.98
N GLU A 30 -0.78 13.20 8.22
CA GLU A 30 -0.46 12.97 6.81
C GLU A 30 0.53 11.82 6.57
N LYS A 31 1.47 11.55 7.50
CA LYS A 31 2.36 10.38 7.41
C LYS A 31 1.57 9.07 7.45
N GLN A 32 0.57 9.00 8.33
CA GLN A 32 -0.31 7.83 8.40
C GLN A 32 -1.24 7.76 7.19
N ARG A 33 -1.67 8.90 6.62
CA ARG A 33 -2.41 8.93 5.35
C ARG A 33 -1.58 8.38 4.18
N GLU A 34 -0.32 8.79 4.08
CA GLU A 34 0.62 8.26 3.08
C GLU A 34 0.77 6.74 3.22
N ALA A 35 0.91 6.24 4.44
CA ALA A 35 0.94 4.79 4.70
C ALA A 35 -0.34 4.09 4.26
N ALA A 36 -1.51 4.71 4.46
CA ALA A 36 -2.78 4.17 3.96
C ALA A 36 -2.82 4.13 2.43
N TYR A 37 -2.34 5.17 1.73
CA TYR A 37 -2.24 5.13 0.26
C TYR A 37 -1.30 4.03 -0.23
N ARG A 38 -0.12 3.90 0.38
CA ARG A 38 0.83 2.82 0.08
C ARG A 38 0.21 1.44 0.29
N PHE A 39 -0.61 1.27 1.33
CA PHE A 39 -1.37 0.04 1.55
C PHE A 39 -2.35 -0.22 0.40
N GLY A 40 -3.14 0.78 0.00
CA GLY A 40 -4.09 0.65 -1.13
C GLY A 40 -3.40 0.25 -2.44
N VAL A 41 -2.28 0.90 -2.78
CA VAL A 41 -1.50 0.54 -3.98
C VAL A 41 -0.99 -0.90 -3.89
N ASN A 42 -0.38 -1.29 -2.75
CA ASN A 42 0.09 -2.67 -2.56
C ASN A 42 -1.06 -3.69 -2.65
N LEU A 43 -2.23 -3.34 -2.15
CA LEU A 43 -3.43 -4.17 -2.21
C LEU A 43 -3.88 -4.40 -3.66
N VAL A 44 -3.98 -3.33 -4.46
CA VAL A 44 -4.34 -3.41 -5.88
C VAL A 44 -3.31 -4.24 -6.64
N MET A 45 -2.02 -3.97 -6.43
CA MET A 45 -0.95 -4.77 -7.04
C MET A 45 -1.07 -6.24 -6.68
N TYR A 46 -1.24 -6.56 -5.39
CA TYR A 46 -1.40 -7.96 -4.95
C TYR A 46 -2.64 -8.63 -5.56
N ALA A 47 -3.77 -7.93 -5.62
CA ALA A 47 -5.00 -8.48 -6.18
C ALA A 47 -4.90 -8.72 -7.70
N LEU A 48 -4.21 -7.85 -8.43
CA LEU A 48 -4.13 -7.90 -9.89
C LEU A 48 -2.96 -8.74 -10.40
N THR A 49 -1.86 -8.85 -9.65
CA THR A 49 -0.69 -9.61 -10.10
C THR A 49 -0.47 -10.90 -9.32
N GLY A 50 -1.12 -11.08 -8.17
CA GLY A 50 -1.07 -12.30 -7.35
C GLY A 50 0.27 -12.54 -6.64
N ASN A 51 1.40 -12.12 -7.21
CA ASN A 51 2.74 -12.48 -6.78
C ASN A 51 3.73 -11.29 -6.67
N TYR A 52 3.29 -10.04 -6.83
CA TYR A 52 4.19 -8.86 -6.92
C TYR A 52 5.25 -8.76 -5.81
N LYS A 53 4.95 -9.23 -4.58
CA LYS A 53 5.94 -9.30 -3.50
C LYS A 53 6.63 -10.65 -3.33
N ALA A 54 6.10 -11.72 -3.92
CA ALA A 54 6.80 -13.00 -3.99
C ALA A 54 8.04 -12.90 -4.90
N ASP A 55 8.01 -12.05 -5.93
CA ASP A 55 9.18 -11.79 -6.76
C ASP A 55 10.31 -11.07 -5.98
N GLN A 56 9.98 -10.29 -4.94
CA GLN A 56 10.99 -9.65 -4.07
C GLN A 56 11.81 -10.66 -3.26
N ILE A 57 11.25 -11.83 -2.94
CA ILE A 57 11.97 -12.91 -2.24
C ILE A 57 13.14 -13.44 -3.08
N HIS A 58 13.04 -13.36 -4.40
CA HIS A 58 14.09 -13.81 -5.32
C HIS A 58 15.18 -12.75 -5.57
N LEU A 59 14.99 -11.51 -5.12
CA LEU A 59 15.92 -10.40 -5.35
C LEU A 59 17.33 -10.65 -4.77
N PRO A 60 17.49 -11.20 -3.55
CA PRO A 60 18.81 -11.54 -3.01
C PRO A 60 19.56 -12.53 -3.91
N ALA A 61 18.86 -13.56 -4.42
CA ALA A 61 19.44 -14.56 -5.32
C ALA A 61 19.82 -14.00 -6.69
N ILE A 62 19.11 -12.97 -7.18
CA ILE A 62 19.47 -12.26 -8.43
C ILE A 62 20.70 -11.37 -8.22
N LEU A 63 20.77 -10.65 -7.10
CA LEU A 63 21.94 -9.82 -6.75
C LEU A 63 23.20 -10.67 -6.57
N GLU A 64 23.08 -11.85 -5.96
CA GLU A 64 24.19 -12.79 -5.78
C GLU A 64 24.74 -13.31 -7.12
N ARG A 65 23.88 -13.44 -8.14
CA ARG A 65 24.27 -13.85 -9.51
C ARG A 65 24.88 -12.75 -10.37
N LEU A 66 24.59 -11.48 -10.09
CA LEU A 66 25.16 -10.33 -10.81
C LEU A 66 26.51 -9.87 -10.23
N GLY A 67 26.82 -10.28 -8.99
CA GLY A 67 28.11 -10.03 -8.33
C GLY A 67 29.19 -11.09 -8.61
N GLN A 68 28.86 -12.14 -9.36
CA GLN A 68 29.80 -13.09 -9.97
C GLN A 68 30.12 -12.66 -11.40
#